data_AF-A0A366E3H1-F1
#
_entry.id   AF-A0A366E3H1-F1
#
_cell.length_a   1.000
_cell.length_b   1.000
_cell.length_c   1.000
_cell.angle_alpha   90.00
_cell.angle_beta   90.00
_cell.angle_gamma   90.00
#
_symmetry.space_group_name_H-M   'P 1'
#
loop_
_entity.id
_entity.type
_entity.pdbx_description
1 polymer ?
#
loop_
_entity_poly.entity_id
_entity_poly.type
_entity_poly.pdbx_seq_one_letter_code
_entity_poly.pdbx_strand_id
1 'polypeptide(L)' 'MASELPVVVIGAGPVGLAAAAELRERGVQAVVLERGPGAGAAVAEWHHVRLCSRWAELVAPAARRLLDGAAWTAPDADA' A
#
# COMPACT_ATOMS: atom_id res chain seq x y z
N MET A 1 -4.27 -25.52 16.86
CA MET A 1 -5.00 -24.40 16.26
C MET A 1 -4.22 -23.14 16.56
N ALA A 2 -3.69 -22.45 15.55
CA ALA A 2 -3.07 -21.14 15.79
C ALA A 2 -4.21 -20.18 16.20
N SER A 3 -4.06 -19.47 17.32
CA SER A 3 -5.04 -18.44 17.68
C SER A 3 -4.94 -17.32 16.64
N GLU A 4 -6.06 -16.90 16.07
CA GLU A 4 -6.10 -15.68 15.27
C GLU A 4 -5.80 -14.50 16.19
N LEU A 5 -4.62 -13.91 16.01
CA LEU A 5 -4.20 -12.73 16.74
C LEU A 5 -4.53 -11.49 15.91
N PRO A 6 -4.96 -10.39 16.55
CA PRO A 6 -5.17 -9.13 15.83
C PRO A 6 -3.84 -8.65 15.23
N VAL A 7 -3.90 -8.16 13.98
CA VAL A 7 -2.73 -7.63 13.27
C VAL A 7 -2.84 -6.11 13.17
N VAL A 8 -1.77 -5.42 13.54
CA VAL A 8 -1.63 -3.97 13.38
C VAL A 8 -0.40 -3.70 12.53
N VAL A 9 -0.56 -2.89 11.48
CA VAL A 9 0.53 -2.37 10.64
C VAL A 9 0.80 -0.93 11.06
N ILE A 10 2.01 -0.66 11.53
CA ILE A 10 2.42 0.68 11.97
C ILE A 10 3.12 1.37 10.78
N GLY A 11 2.47 2.42 10.27
CA GLY A 11 2.87 3.19 9.10
C GLY A 11 2.04 2.84 7.85
N ALA A 12 1.42 3.84 7.23
CA ALA A 12 0.76 3.76 5.93
C ALA A 12 1.64 4.35 4.81
N GLY A 13 2.96 4.15 4.89
CA GLY A 13 3.87 4.34 3.76
C GLY A 13 3.76 3.19 2.75
N PRO A 14 4.54 3.22 1.65
CA PRO A 14 4.47 2.21 0.59
C PRO A 14 4.58 0.77 1.10
N VAL A 15 5.54 0.51 1.99
CA VAL A 15 5.77 -0.83 2.56
C VAL A 15 4.62 -1.28 3.45
N GLY A 16 4.11 -0.39 4.31
CA GLY A 16 3.00 -0.72 5.21
C GLY A 16 1.70 -0.98 4.45
N LEU A 17 1.41 -0.21 3.40
CA LEU A 17 0.27 -0.46 2.52
C LEU A 17 0.43 -1.75 1.71
N ALA A 18 1.63 -2.06 1.22
CA ALA A 18 1.91 -3.33 0.57
C ALA A 18 1.69 -4.52 1.53
N ALA A 19 2.15 -4.42 2.77
CA ALA A 19 1.90 -5.44 3.80
C ALA A 19 0.41 -5.59 4.11
N ALA A 20 -0.33 -4.48 4.24
CA ALA A 20 -1.77 -4.51 4.46
C ALA A 20 -2.53 -5.15 3.29
N ALA A 21 -2.09 -4.92 2.05
CA ALA A 21 -2.65 -5.57 0.88
C ALA A 21 -2.43 -7.09 0.88
N GLU A 22 -1.20 -7.54 1.17
CA GLU A 22 -0.88 -8.97 1.31
C GLU A 22 -1.69 -9.65 2.43
N LEU A 23 -1.84 -9.00 3.58
CA LEU A 23 -2.66 -9.51 4.69
C LEU A 23 -4.13 -9.65 4.25
N ARG A 24 -4.66 -8.64 3.56
CA ARG A 24 -6.03 -8.67 3.06
C ARG A 24 -6.26 -9.81 2.08
N GLU A 25 -5.35 -10.05 1.15
CA GLU A 25 -5.47 -11.16 0.19
C GLU A 25 -5.48 -12.54 0.86
N ARG A 26 -4.80 -12.66 2.00
CA ARG A 26 -4.76 -13.88 2.80
C ARG A 26 -5.95 -14.02 3.75
N GLY A 27 -6.92 -13.11 3.68
CA GLY A 27 -8.09 -13.09 4.56
C GLY A 27 -7.77 -12.62 5.99
N VAL A 28 -6.59 -12.05 6.23
CA VAL A 28 -6.19 -11.55 7.55
C VAL A 28 -6.60 -10.09 7.69
N GLN A 29 -7.50 -9.80 8.63
CA GLN A 29 -7.90 -8.44 8.94
C GLN A 29 -6.77 -7.71 9.69
N ALA A 30 -6.39 -6.54 9.19
CA ALA A 30 -5.38 -5.69 9.82
C ALA A 30 -5.88 -4.25 9.99
N VAL A 31 -5.44 -3.60 11.07
CA VAL A 31 -5.60 -2.17 11.28
C VAL A 31 -4.29 -1.48 10.91
N VAL A 32 -4.35 -0.46 10.03
CA VAL A 32 -3.18 0.34 9.66
C VAL A 32 -3.23 1.65 10.44
N LEU A 33 -2.14 2.00 11.12
CA LEU A 33 -2.01 3.24 11.87
C LEU A 33 -0.96 4.12 11.22
N GLU A 34 -1.32 5.34 10.82
CA GLU A 34 -0.41 6.32 10.25
C GLU A 34 -0.34 7.55 11.15
N ARG A 35 0.85 8.10 11.32
CA ARG A 35 1.07 9.33 12.10
C ARG A 35 0.65 10.57 11.32
N GLY A 36 0.92 10.57 10.01
CA GLY A 36 0.59 11.66 9.11
C GLY A 36 -0.92 11.79 8.82
N PRO A 37 -1.31 12.83 8.08
CA PRO A 37 -2.71 13.16 7.82
C PRO A 37 -3.43 12.13 6.93
N GLY A 38 -2.70 11.20 6.31
CA GLY A 38 -3.26 10.17 5.44
C GLY A 38 -2.23 9.18 4.93
N ALA A 39 -2.70 8.18 4.18
CA ALA A 39 -1.85 7.22 3.52
C ALA A 39 -0.81 7.91 2.62
N GLY A 40 0.44 7.45 2.68
CA GLY A 40 1.53 8.02 1.91
C GLY A 40 2.00 9.40 2.37
N ALA A 41 1.70 9.83 3.61
CA ALA A 41 2.09 11.15 4.13
C ALA A 41 3.56 11.50 3.87
N ALA A 42 4.49 10.60 4.20
CA ALA A 42 5.92 10.81 3.95
C ALA A 42 6.25 10.91 2.45
N VAL A 43 5.57 10.12 1.59
CA VAL A 43 5.73 10.19 0.13
C VAL A 43 5.26 11.54 -0.42
N ALA A 44 4.16 12.06 0.13
CA ALA A 44 3.62 13.36 -0.25
C ALA A 44 4.58 14.52 0.06
N GLU A 45 5.45 14.41 1.07
CA GLU A 45 6.44 15.45 1.38
C GLU A 45 7.49 15.63 0.26
N TRP A 46 7.80 14.55 -0.47
CA TRP A 46 8.79 14.57 -1.56
C TRP A 46 8.19 14.29 -2.95
N HIS A 47 6.89 14.49 -3.14
CA HIS A 47 6.20 14.26 -4.43
C HIS A 47 6.79 15.04 -5.64
N HIS A 48 7.62 16.04 -5.38
CA HIS A 48 8.36 16.80 -6.39
C HIS A 48 9.58 16.05 -6.95
N VAL A 49 10.01 14.96 -6.30
CA VAL A 49 11.12 14.11 -6.74
C VAL A 49 10.60 13.07 -7.73
N ARG A 50 11.21 13.02 -8.92
CA ARG A 50 10.95 11.94 -9.89
C ARG A 50 11.73 10.70 -9.50
N LEU A 51 11.03 9.56 -9.49
CA LEU A 51 11.64 8.25 -9.31
C LEU A 51 12.34 7.83 -10.62
N CYS A 52 13.36 6.98 -10.49
CA CYS A 52 14.09 6.40 -11.62
C CYS A 52 13.55 5.02 -12.04
N SER A 53 12.57 4.49 -11.30
CA SER A 53 11.85 3.25 -11.60
C SER A 53 10.53 3.54 -12.29
N ARG A 54 10.10 2.64 -13.17
CA ARG A 54 8.78 2.73 -13.80
C ARG A 54 7.68 2.47 -12.79
N TRP A 55 6.48 2.99 -13.03
CA TRP A 55 5.32 2.68 -12.18
C TRP A 55 5.02 1.19 -12.07
N ALA A 56 5.25 0.40 -13.12
CA ALA A 56 5.09 -1.06 -13.09
C ALA A 56 5.93 -1.75 -11.99
N GLU A 57 7.05 -1.15 -11.60
CA GLU A 57 7.97 -1.68 -10.59
C GLU A 57 7.61 -1.22 -9.17
N LEU A 58 6.78 -0.17 -9.05
CA LEU A 58 6.49 0.54 -7.81
C LEU A 58 5.12 0.21 -7.21
N VAL A 59 4.25 -0.49 -7.96
CA VAL A 59 2.95 -0.94 -7.46
C VAL A 59 3.05 -2.38 -6.99
N ALA A 60 2.87 -2.59 -5.68
CA ALA A 60 2.84 -3.94 -5.11
C ALA A 60 1.72 -4.79 -5.77
N PRO A 61 1.99 -6.05 -6.19
CA PRO A 61 1.01 -6.86 -6.90
C PRO A 61 -0.32 -7.08 -6.15
N ALA A 62 -0.26 -7.32 -4.84
CA ALA A 62 -1.45 -7.46 -4.01
C ALA A 62 -2.26 -6.16 -3.95
N ALA A 63 -1.58 -5.01 -3.83
CA ALA A 63 -2.23 -3.71 -3.85
C ALA A 63 -2.88 -3.43 -5.21
N ARG A 64 -2.22 -3.79 -6.31
CA ARG A 64 -2.77 -3.63 -7.67
C ARG A 64 -4.11 -4.33 -7.81
N ARG A 65 -4.20 -5.61 -7.45
CA ARG A 65 -5.44 -6.40 -7.56
C ARG A 65 -6.59 -5.83 -6.72
N LEU A 66 -6.28 -5.33 -5.52
CA LEU A 66 -7.27 -4.67 -4.67
C LEU A 66 -7.75 -3.35 -5.27
N LEU A 67 -6.84 -2.55 -5.84
CA LEU A 67 -7.14 -1.26 -6.43
C LEU A 67 -7.86 -1.36 -7.77
N ASP A 68 -7.57 -2.38 -8.59
CA ASP A 68 -8.28 -2.63 -9.85
C ASP A 68 -9.79 -2.88 -9.64
N GLY A 69 -10.18 -3.37 -8.46
CA GLY A 69 -11.59 -3.52 -8.04
C GLY A 69 -12.21 -2.25 -7.44
N ALA A 70 -11.43 -1.19 -7.27
CA ALA A 70 -11.86 0.10 -6.71
C ALA A 70 -11.95 1.18 -7.80
N ALA A 71 -12.46 2.36 -7.44
CA ALA A 71 -12.46 3.53 -8.32
C ALA A 71 -11.07 4.20 -8.41
N TRP A 72 -10.01 3.40 -8.60
CA TRP A 72 -8.64 3.88 -8.73
C TRP A 72 -8.25 4.00 -10.20
N THR A 73 -7.62 5.11 -10.57
CA THR A 73 -7.02 5.29 -11.89
C THR A 73 -5.54 4.93 -11.81
N ALA A 74 -5.16 3.84 -12.48
CA ALA A 74 -3.78 3.42 -12.53
C ALA A 74 -2.90 4.43 -13.30
N PRO A 75 -1.66 4.69 -12.83
CA PRO A 75 -0.69 5.43 -13.60
C PRO A 75 -0.26 4.64 -14.85
N ASP A 76 0.30 5.35 -15.84
CA ASP A 76 0.95 4.71 -16.98
C ASP A 76 2.12 3.84 -16.49
N ALA A 77 2.12 2.56 -16.88
CA ALA A 77 3.04 1.56 -16.39
C ALA A 77 4.50 1.83 -16.79
N ASP A 78 4.71 2.50 -17.94
CA ASP A 78 6.03 2.78 -18.50
C ASP A 78 6.52 4.21 -18.22
N ALA A 79 5.73 5.02 -17.52
CA ALA A 79 6.08 6.39 -17.14
C ALA A 79 7.02 6.48 -15.93
#